data_AF-A0A927TXN0-F1
#
_entry.id   AF-A0A927TXN0-F1
#
_cell.length_a   1.000
_cell.length_b   1.000
_cell.length_c   1.000
_cell.angle_alpha   90.00
_cell.angle_beta   90.00
_cell.angle_gamma   90.00
#
_symmetry.space_group_name_H-M   'P 1'
#
loop_
_entity.id
_entity.type
_entity.pdbx_description
1 polymer ?
#
loop_
_entity_poly.entity_id
_entity_poly.type
_entity_poly.pdbx_seq_one_letter_code
_entity_poly.pdbx_strand_id
1 'polypeptide(L)'
;MEEKLKKKEKKWGFGFVEWIVSHKEIVASIVSVLAALYTVANFVHNLSYQEKCEKFYGIPGKYFHSIIGDRVVYLVSILLLIIVGAIIPLIMRKNEEKSKVKKRGETATVLIVTVLMGMVIGFLNLYSLLEIMKQTHKTYNWIRNINIILDENSTVTIAVAFLTGIISLFGITFIDKFGEIRRIWIRKVVSIVFDISFVMSLVLLIFGTLFVLTRSVEDKTKYEVVTIDEVEYVVLSECDDKILVVLYEVENKGHYIFDTSRYWFYEKNQGTYRYINLEDCPEIKKE
;
A
#
# COMPACT_ATOMS: atom_id res chain seq x y z
N MET A 1 -24.94 43.63 -4.17
CA MET A 1 -24.16 42.76 -5.09
C MET A 1 -23.11 41.94 -4.34
N GLU A 2 -22.47 42.50 -3.31
CA GLU A 2 -21.58 41.78 -2.37
C GLU A 2 -22.28 40.66 -1.58
N GLU A 3 -23.56 40.80 -1.24
CA GLU A 3 -24.33 39.74 -0.56
C GLU A 3 -24.50 38.46 -1.39
N LYS A 4 -24.59 38.58 -2.72
CA LYS A 4 -24.70 37.42 -3.62
C LYS A 4 -23.35 36.71 -3.82
N LEU A 5 -22.23 37.41 -3.62
CA LEU A 5 -20.89 36.84 -3.67
C LEU A 5 -20.55 36.12 -2.35
N LYS A 6 -20.88 36.70 -1.18
CA LYS A 6 -20.75 36.02 0.13
C LYS A 6 -21.60 34.74 0.22
N LYS A 7 -22.78 34.70 -0.42
CA LYS A 7 -23.62 33.48 -0.47
C LYS A 7 -23.07 32.37 -1.37
N LYS A 8 -22.19 32.70 -2.33
CA LYS A 8 -21.58 31.72 -3.25
C LYS A 8 -20.31 31.09 -2.66
N GLU A 9 -19.51 31.85 -1.92
CA GLU A 9 -18.30 31.33 -1.26
C GLU A 9 -18.60 30.41 -0.07
N LYS A 10 -19.72 30.62 0.64
CA LYS A 10 -20.12 29.77 1.78
C LYS A 10 -20.65 28.38 1.41
N LYS A 11 -20.89 28.10 0.12
CA LYS A 11 -21.67 26.94 -0.34
C LYS A 11 -20.85 25.70 -0.69
N TRP A 12 -19.52 25.80 -0.71
CA TRP A 12 -18.66 24.68 -1.12
C TRP A 12 -18.36 23.67 -0.01
N GLY A 13 -18.46 24.05 1.26
CA GLY A 13 -18.31 23.12 2.40
C GLY A 13 -19.62 22.59 2.98
N PHE A 14 -20.74 23.31 2.80
CA PHE A 14 -22.03 22.97 3.39
C PHE A 14 -22.80 21.88 2.61
N GLY A 15 -22.61 21.79 1.30
CA GLY A 15 -23.41 20.90 0.45
C GLY A 15 -23.15 19.40 0.66
N PHE A 16 -21.91 19.00 0.99
CA PHE A 16 -21.59 17.58 1.23
C PHE A 16 -22.14 17.09 2.57
N VAL A 17 -22.03 17.90 3.62
CA VAL A 17 -22.57 17.58 4.94
C VAL A 17 -24.10 17.56 4.91
N GLU A 18 -24.75 18.55 4.28
CA GLU A 18 -26.20 18.55 4.06
C GLU A 18 -26.66 17.36 3.19
N TRP A 19 -25.85 16.94 2.21
CA TRP A 19 -26.13 15.76 1.40
C TRP A 19 -26.04 14.46 2.21
N ILE A 20 -25.00 14.27 3.02
CA ILE A 20 -24.87 13.12 3.94
C ILE A 20 -26.04 13.09 4.92
N VAL A 21 -26.39 14.23 5.52
CA VAL A 21 -27.48 14.32 6.49
C VAL A 21 -28.84 14.03 5.83
N SER A 22 -29.06 14.49 4.60
CA SER A 22 -30.30 14.21 3.84
C SER A 22 -30.38 12.78 3.30
N HIS A 23 -29.26 12.10 3.12
CA HIS A 23 -29.19 10.70 2.64
C HIS A 23 -28.68 9.75 3.73
N LYS A 24 -28.85 10.11 5.00
CA LYS A 24 -28.28 9.39 6.16
C LYS A 24 -28.61 7.90 6.19
N GLU A 25 -29.80 7.52 5.75
CA GLU A 25 -30.25 6.12 5.72
C GLU A 25 -29.53 5.30 4.62
N ILE A 26 -29.28 5.93 3.48
CA ILE A 26 -28.50 5.35 2.38
C ILE A 26 -27.04 5.24 2.79
N VAL A 27 -26.48 6.29 3.41
CA VAL A 27 -25.10 6.27 3.94
C VAL A 27 -24.95 5.19 5.01
N ALA A 28 -25.89 5.08 5.95
CA ALA A 28 -25.90 4.04 6.97
C ALA A 28 -25.98 2.62 6.37
N SER A 29 -26.79 2.44 5.33
CA SER A 29 -26.91 1.17 4.60
C SER A 29 -25.62 0.80 3.86
N ILE A 30 -24.94 1.79 3.25
CA ILE A 30 -23.64 1.56 2.60
C ILE A 30 -22.59 1.17 3.65
N VAL A 31 -22.53 1.89 4.77
CA VAL A 31 -21.57 1.61 5.85
C VAL A 31 -21.81 0.22 6.44
N SER A 32 -23.06 -0.19 6.65
CA SER A 32 -23.38 -1.53 7.20
C SER A 32 -23.00 -2.65 6.23
N VAL A 33 -23.25 -2.46 4.93
CA VAL A 33 -22.82 -3.42 3.89
C VAL A 33 -21.29 -3.50 3.82
N LEU A 34 -20.59 -2.36 3.87
CA LEU A 34 -19.12 -2.35 3.88
C LEU A 34 -18.55 -3.04 5.12
N ALA A 35 -19.14 -2.82 6.30
CA ALA A 35 -18.74 -3.51 7.53
C ALA A 35 -18.97 -5.02 7.45
N ALA A 36 -20.11 -5.46 6.90
CA ALA A 36 -20.39 -6.88 6.68
C ALA A 36 -19.39 -7.52 5.70
N LEU A 37 -19.12 -6.85 4.58
CA LEU A 37 -18.13 -7.30 3.59
C LEU A 37 -16.72 -7.37 4.18
N TYR A 38 -16.33 -6.39 5.00
CA TYR A 38 -15.05 -6.42 5.72
C TYR A 38 -14.95 -7.64 6.64
N THR A 39 -15.99 -7.93 7.43
CA THR A 39 -16.00 -9.09 8.33
C THR A 39 -15.85 -10.40 7.57
N VAL A 40 -16.60 -10.56 6.45
CA VAL A 40 -16.48 -11.75 5.59
C VAL A 40 -15.09 -11.86 4.98
N ALA A 41 -14.55 -10.76 4.44
CA ALA A 41 -13.20 -10.74 3.87
C ALA A 41 -12.13 -11.05 4.92
N ASN A 42 -12.25 -10.50 6.13
CA ASN A 42 -11.34 -10.77 7.24
C ASN A 42 -11.40 -12.22 7.70
N PHE A 43 -12.59 -12.83 7.70
CA PHE A 43 -12.76 -14.24 8.02
C PHE A 43 -12.09 -15.15 6.98
N VAL A 44 -12.33 -14.91 5.69
CA VAL A 44 -11.70 -15.68 4.59
C VAL A 44 -10.17 -15.50 4.59
N HIS A 45 -9.69 -14.28 4.82
CA HIS A 45 -8.26 -13.99 4.93
C HIS A 45 -7.63 -14.72 6.11
N ASN A 46 -8.28 -14.72 7.28
CA ASN A 46 -7.82 -15.46 8.45
C ASN A 46 -7.74 -16.97 8.16
N LEU A 47 -8.76 -17.57 7.56
CA LEU A 47 -8.73 -18.99 7.19
C LEU A 47 -7.54 -19.32 6.27
N SER A 48 -7.32 -18.49 5.24
CA SER A 48 -6.19 -18.68 4.33
C SER A 48 -4.83 -18.48 5.03
N TYR A 49 -4.74 -17.53 5.96
CA TYR A 49 -3.54 -17.31 6.76
C TYR A 49 -3.25 -18.49 7.69
N GLN A 50 -4.28 -19.01 8.36
CA GLN A 50 -4.19 -20.18 9.24
C GLN A 50 -3.70 -21.42 8.49
N GLU A 51 -4.26 -21.69 7.31
CA GLU A 51 -3.84 -22.81 6.46
C GLU A 51 -2.36 -22.68 6.05
N LYS A 52 -1.93 -21.47 5.66
CA LYS A 52 -0.53 -21.19 5.30
C LYS A 52 0.41 -21.36 6.50
N CYS A 53 0.05 -20.86 7.68
CA CYS A 53 0.83 -21.03 8.90
C CYS A 53 0.91 -22.50 9.32
N GLU A 54 -0.19 -23.25 9.23
CA GLU A 54 -0.21 -24.67 9.55
C GLU A 54 0.71 -25.46 8.62
N LYS A 55 0.66 -25.19 7.32
CA LYS A 55 1.55 -25.80 6.35
C LYS A 55 3.02 -25.43 6.60
N PHE A 56 3.29 -24.16 6.92
CA PHE A 56 4.65 -23.66 7.11
C PHE A 56 5.26 -24.14 8.44
N TYR A 57 4.60 -23.89 9.57
CA TYR A 57 5.10 -24.22 10.91
C TYR A 57 4.77 -25.65 11.37
N GLY A 58 3.82 -26.36 10.77
CA GLY A 58 3.37 -27.67 11.27
C GLY A 58 2.56 -27.61 12.58
N ILE A 59 2.22 -26.41 13.05
CA ILE A 59 1.42 -26.16 14.26
C ILE A 59 -0.04 -25.91 13.84
N PRO A 60 -1.07 -26.39 14.56
CA PRO A 60 -2.47 -26.22 14.18
C PRO A 60 -2.82 -24.76 13.83
N GLY A 61 -3.42 -24.54 12.66
CA GLY A 61 -3.67 -23.22 12.10
C GLY A 61 -4.49 -22.32 13.01
N LYS A 62 -5.38 -22.90 13.83
CA LYS A 62 -6.25 -22.17 14.78
C LYS A 62 -5.49 -21.27 15.79
N TYR A 63 -4.19 -21.48 15.99
CA TYR A 63 -3.37 -20.62 16.87
C TYR A 63 -2.77 -19.41 16.15
N PHE A 64 -2.99 -19.28 14.85
CA PHE A 64 -2.52 -18.16 14.06
C PHE A 64 -3.70 -17.25 13.72
N HIS A 65 -3.54 -15.97 14.04
CA HIS A 65 -4.53 -14.96 13.67
C HIS A 65 -3.83 -13.81 12.96
N SER A 66 -4.48 -13.30 11.92
CA SER A 66 -4.04 -12.11 11.21
C SER A 66 -5.25 -11.22 10.99
N ILE A 67 -5.17 -9.97 11.45
CA ILE A 67 -6.21 -9.01 11.15
C ILE A 67 -5.92 -8.51 9.73
N ILE A 68 -6.87 -8.71 8.81
CA ILE A 68 -6.80 -8.12 7.47
C ILE A 68 -6.71 -6.59 7.53
N GLY A 69 -7.08 -6.01 8.68
CA GLY A 69 -7.11 -4.59 9.02
C GLY A 69 -5.92 -3.82 8.49
N ASP A 70 -4.69 -4.27 8.72
CA ASP A 70 -3.51 -3.54 8.24
C ASP A 70 -3.43 -3.51 6.71
N ARG A 71 -3.77 -4.63 6.05
CA ARG A 71 -3.79 -4.75 4.58
C ARG A 71 -4.98 -4.03 3.94
N VAL A 72 -6.14 -4.04 4.59
CA VAL A 72 -7.37 -3.35 4.14
C VAL A 72 -7.27 -1.85 4.39
N VAL A 73 -6.76 -1.41 5.54
CA VAL A 73 -6.47 0.00 5.82
C VAL A 73 -5.47 0.50 4.80
N TYR A 74 -4.40 -0.26 4.52
CA TYR A 74 -3.45 0.08 3.46
C TYR A 74 -4.13 0.22 2.08
N LEU A 75 -4.98 -0.73 1.69
CA LEU A 75 -5.76 -0.67 0.44
C LEU A 75 -6.70 0.55 0.39
N VAL A 76 -7.44 0.79 1.46
CA VAL A 76 -8.38 1.91 1.57
C VAL A 76 -7.62 3.24 1.56
N SER A 77 -6.46 3.31 2.21
CA SER A 77 -5.56 4.47 2.17
C SER A 77 -5.03 4.72 0.77
N ILE A 78 -4.59 3.69 0.03
CA ILE A 78 -4.19 3.86 -1.38
C ILE A 78 -5.36 4.34 -2.23
N LEU A 79 -6.53 3.70 -2.11
CA LEU A 79 -7.72 4.09 -2.87
C LEU A 79 -8.11 5.53 -2.58
N LEU A 80 -8.11 5.94 -1.31
CA LEU A 80 -8.36 7.33 -0.92
C LEU A 80 -7.30 8.28 -1.49
N LEU A 81 -6.01 7.92 -1.45
CA LEU A 81 -4.94 8.74 -2.01
C LEU A 81 -5.04 8.88 -3.54
N ILE A 82 -5.45 7.82 -4.26
CA ILE A 82 -5.70 7.87 -5.71
C ILE A 82 -6.93 8.73 -6.00
N ILE A 83 -8.03 8.55 -5.25
CA ILE A 83 -9.27 9.31 -5.42
C ILE A 83 -9.01 10.79 -5.14
N VAL A 84 -8.42 11.13 -4.00
CA VAL A 84 -8.09 12.51 -3.61
C VAL A 84 -7.05 13.10 -4.57
N GLY A 85 -5.99 12.35 -4.85
CA GLY A 85 -4.87 12.81 -5.68
C GLY A 85 -5.22 13.00 -7.15
N ALA A 86 -6.07 12.16 -7.73
CA ALA A 86 -6.48 12.28 -9.13
C ALA A 86 -7.69 13.17 -9.33
N ILE A 87 -8.70 13.11 -8.46
CA ILE A 87 -9.98 13.79 -8.67
C ILE A 87 -9.90 15.28 -8.32
N ILE A 88 -9.13 15.68 -7.30
CA ILE A 88 -9.05 17.10 -6.89
C ILE A 88 -8.47 17.98 -8.01
N PRO A 89 -7.31 17.67 -8.60
CA PRO A 89 -6.77 18.47 -9.72
C PRO A 89 -7.73 18.52 -10.91
N LEU A 90 -8.40 17.41 -11.24
CA LEU A 90 -9.39 17.32 -12.31
C LEU A 90 -10.63 18.20 -12.06
N ILE A 91 -11.17 18.19 -10.83
CA ILE A 91 -12.30 19.05 -10.46
C ILE A 91 -11.89 20.52 -10.53
N MET A 92 -10.73 20.88 -9.97
CA MET A 92 -10.22 22.25 -10.00
C MET A 92 -10.05 22.72 -11.45
N ARG A 93 -9.49 21.88 -12.32
CA ARG A 93 -9.34 22.16 -13.73
C ARG A 93 -10.68 22.36 -14.44
N LYS A 94 -11.63 21.44 -14.25
CA LYS A 94 -12.96 21.54 -14.85
C LYS A 94 -13.72 22.79 -14.41
N ASN A 95 -13.48 23.27 -13.19
CA ASN A 95 -14.06 24.52 -12.69
C ASN A 95 -13.40 25.76 -13.29
N GLU A 96 -12.09 25.73 -13.50
CA GLU A 96 -11.36 26.79 -14.23
C GLU A 96 -11.91 26.94 -15.66
N GLU A 97 -12.13 25.83 -16.38
CA GLU A 97 -12.66 25.84 -17.75
C GLU A 97 -14.08 26.41 -17.86
N LYS A 98 -14.91 26.20 -16.83
CA LYS A 98 -16.26 26.76 -16.76
C LYS A 98 -16.27 28.26 -16.43
N SER A 99 -15.19 28.77 -15.85
CA SER A 99 -15.04 30.18 -15.53
C SER A 99 -14.74 30.95 -16.83
N LYS A 100 -15.62 31.88 -17.22
CA LYS A 100 -15.45 32.69 -18.45
C LYS A 100 -14.27 33.68 -18.36
N VAL A 101 -13.62 33.80 -17.19
CA VAL A 101 -12.51 34.72 -16.94
C VAL A 101 -11.33 33.89 -16.45
N LYS A 102 -10.43 33.54 -17.35
CA LYS A 102 -9.24 32.76 -17.03
C LYS A 102 -8.23 33.63 -16.26
N LYS A 103 -8.24 33.56 -14.93
CA LYS A 103 -7.24 34.27 -14.11
C LYS A 103 -5.95 33.46 -14.12
N ARG A 104 -4.84 34.08 -14.54
CA ARG A 104 -3.49 33.48 -14.59
C ARG A 104 -3.09 32.80 -13.26
N GLY A 105 -3.59 33.30 -12.12
CA GLY A 105 -3.38 32.71 -10.80
C GLY A 105 -4.12 31.39 -10.55
N GLU A 106 -5.30 31.18 -11.15
CA GLU A 106 -6.07 29.93 -10.98
C GLU A 106 -5.36 28.76 -11.68
N THR A 107 -4.86 28.98 -12.90
CA THR A 107 -4.07 27.96 -13.63
C THR A 107 -2.79 27.58 -12.89
N ALA A 108 -2.11 28.56 -12.28
CA ALA A 108 -0.89 28.31 -11.49
C ALA A 108 -1.19 27.46 -10.25
N THR A 109 -2.31 27.72 -9.57
CA THR A 109 -2.75 26.92 -8.42
C THR A 109 -3.08 25.48 -8.81
N VAL A 110 -3.80 25.26 -9.92
CA VAL A 110 -4.07 23.90 -10.43
C VAL A 110 -2.76 23.17 -10.72
N LEU A 111 -1.80 23.84 -11.36
CA LEU A 111 -0.49 23.27 -11.67
C LEU A 111 0.27 22.85 -10.40
N ILE A 112 0.34 23.73 -9.39
CA ILE A 112 1.01 23.43 -8.11
C ILE A 112 0.34 22.23 -7.43
N VAL A 113 -0.99 22.22 -7.32
CA VAL A 113 -1.73 21.12 -6.70
C VAL A 113 -1.52 19.81 -7.47
N THR A 114 -1.50 19.86 -8.80
CA THR A 114 -1.23 18.69 -9.66
C THR A 114 0.18 18.13 -9.40
N VAL A 115 1.19 18.99 -9.31
CA VAL A 115 2.56 18.56 -9.02
C VAL A 115 2.65 17.93 -7.63
N LEU A 116 2.07 18.56 -6.60
CA LEU A 116 2.08 18.04 -5.23
C LEU A 116 1.38 16.68 -5.12
N MET A 117 0.18 16.54 -5.72
CA MET A 117 -0.52 15.26 -5.74
C MET A 117 0.22 14.21 -6.59
N GLY A 118 0.91 14.65 -7.64
CA GLY A 118 1.75 13.78 -8.47
C GLY A 118 2.94 13.24 -7.69
N MET A 119 3.53 14.03 -6.79
CA MET A 119 4.56 13.57 -5.86
C MET A 119 4.03 12.49 -4.92
N VAL A 120 2.81 12.63 -4.41
CA VAL A 120 2.16 11.60 -3.57
C VAL A 120 2.02 10.28 -4.33
N ILE A 121 1.55 10.33 -5.59
CA ILE A 121 1.47 9.13 -6.46
C ILE A 121 2.89 8.58 -6.73
N GLY A 122 3.87 9.44 -6.95
CA GLY A 122 5.28 9.04 -7.10
C GLY A 122 5.83 8.29 -5.88
N PHE A 123 5.50 8.74 -4.67
CA PHE A 123 5.85 8.03 -3.43
C PHE A 123 5.16 6.67 -3.32
N LEU A 124 3.89 6.56 -3.73
CA LEU A 124 3.20 5.28 -3.78
C LEU A 124 3.85 4.32 -4.78
N ASN A 125 4.22 4.81 -5.98
CA ASN A 125 4.96 4.03 -6.96
C ASN A 125 6.29 3.51 -6.40
N LEU A 126 7.02 4.33 -5.64
CA LEU A 126 8.26 3.92 -4.98
C LEU A 126 8.03 2.82 -3.95
N TYR A 127 7.03 2.99 -3.07
CA TYR A 127 6.68 1.97 -2.09
C TYR A 127 6.30 0.65 -2.78
N SER A 128 5.44 0.72 -3.81
CA SER A 128 5.05 -0.44 -4.60
C SER A 128 6.23 -1.12 -5.27
N LEU A 129 7.16 -0.35 -5.84
CA LEU A 129 8.38 -0.89 -6.46
C LEU A 129 9.26 -1.63 -5.43
N LEU A 130 9.44 -1.06 -4.24
CA LEU A 130 10.22 -1.71 -3.17
C LEU A 130 9.59 -3.04 -2.75
N GLU A 131 8.27 -3.10 -2.61
CA GLU A 131 7.57 -4.34 -2.27
C GLU A 131 7.66 -5.38 -3.39
N ILE A 132 7.56 -4.95 -4.66
CA ILE A 132 7.81 -5.83 -5.82
C ILE A 132 9.22 -6.39 -5.75
N MET A 133 10.24 -5.54 -5.57
CA MET A 133 11.64 -5.96 -5.57
C MET A 133 11.93 -6.97 -4.45
N LYS A 134 11.40 -6.77 -3.23
CA LYS A 134 11.58 -7.69 -2.10
C LYS A 134 11.08 -9.11 -2.38
N GLN A 135 9.90 -9.26 -2.98
CA GLN A 135 9.31 -10.60 -3.23
C GLN A 135 9.90 -11.28 -4.48
N THR A 136 10.43 -10.47 -5.38
CA THR A 136 10.95 -10.93 -6.67
C THR A 136 12.26 -11.73 -6.55
N HIS A 137 13.03 -11.56 -5.47
CA HIS A 137 14.22 -12.39 -5.21
C HIS A 137 13.91 -13.89 -5.08
N LYS A 138 12.66 -14.26 -4.76
CA LYS A 138 12.23 -15.65 -4.56
C LYS A 138 11.57 -16.29 -5.79
N THR A 139 11.26 -15.53 -6.85
CA THR A 139 10.38 -16.02 -7.92
C THR A 139 10.91 -15.72 -9.33
N TYR A 140 11.10 -16.79 -10.12
CA TYR A 140 11.53 -16.85 -11.54
C TYR A 140 12.86 -16.13 -11.91
N ASN A 141 13.79 -16.87 -12.53
CA ASN A 141 15.12 -16.38 -12.92
C ASN A 141 15.13 -15.09 -13.75
N TRP A 142 14.12 -14.85 -14.60
CA TRP A 142 14.07 -13.65 -15.44
C TRP A 142 13.76 -12.37 -14.65
N ILE A 143 12.94 -12.47 -13.60
CA ILE A 143 12.61 -11.30 -12.76
C ILE A 143 13.77 -10.97 -11.81
N ARG A 144 14.50 -11.99 -11.35
CA ARG A 144 15.76 -11.81 -10.61
C ARG A 144 16.78 -10.98 -11.38
N ASN A 145 16.95 -11.25 -12.68
CA ASN A 145 17.88 -10.48 -13.53
C ASN A 145 17.44 -9.02 -13.68
N ILE A 146 16.13 -8.75 -13.80
CA ILE A 146 15.60 -7.38 -13.83
C ILE A 146 15.89 -6.67 -12.50
N ASN A 147 15.65 -7.33 -11.37
CA ASN A 147 15.95 -6.77 -10.05
C ASN A 147 17.42 -6.39 -9.88
N ILE A 148 18.35 -7.24 -10.32
CA ILE A 148 19.80 -6.94 -10.24
C ILE A 148 20.12 -5.66 -11.01
N ILE A 149 19.61 -5.52 -12.24
CA ILE A 149 19.83 -4.32 -13.06
C ILE A 149 19.23 -3.07 -12.39
N LEU A 150 18.05 -3.20 -11.79
CA LEU A 150 17.37 -2.10 -11.10
C LEU A 150 18.10 -1.68 -9.82
N ASP A 151 18.68 -2.63 -9.09
CA ASP A 151 19.41 -2.42 -7.84
C ASP A 151 20.80 -1.80 -8.09
N GLU A 152 21.53 -2.29 -9.09
CA GLU A 152 22.79 -1.69 -9.58
C GLU A 152 22.61 -0.21 -9.95
N ASN A 153 21.42 0.16 -10.43
CA ASN A 153 21.06 1.53 -10.83
C ASN A 153 20.00 2.15 -9.91
N SER A 154 20.00 1.77 -8.62
CA SER A 154 18.95 2.12 -7.65
C SER A 154 18.55 3.60 -7.64
N THR A 155 19.52 4.52 -7.73
CA THR A 155 19.23 5.97 -7.75
C THR A 155 18.41 6.38 -8.98
N VAL A 156 18.76 5.86 -10.15
CA VAL A 156 18.05 6.15 -11.41
C VAL A 156 16.67 5.50 -11.39
N THR A 157 16.60 4.24 -10.94
CA THR A 157 15.36 3.49 -10.77
C THR A 157 14.36 4.24 -9.88
N ILE A 158 14.81 4.72 -8.71
CA ILE A 158 14.00 5.50 -7.78
C ILE A 158 13.53 6.81 -8.44
N ALA A 159 14.44 7.55 -9.08
CA ALA A 159 14.09 8.80 -9.73
C ALA A 159 13.02 8.62 -10.83
N VAL A 160 13.17 7.60 -11.67
CA VAL A 160 12.21 7.28 -12.75
C VAL A 160 10.87 6.87 -12.15
N ALA A 161 10.84 5.94 -11.19
CA ALA A 161 9.59 5.50 -10.56
C ALA A 161 8.84 6.65 -9.88
N PHE A 162 9.55 7.58 -9.24
CA PHE A 162 8.96 8.77 -8.66
C PHE A 162 8.40 9.73 -9.73
N LEU A 163 9.19 10.04 -10.76
CA LEU A 163 8.80 10.96 -11.83
C LEU A 163 7.60 10.46 -12.64
N THR A 164 7.46 9.14 -12.84
CA THR A 164 6.30 8.56 -13.55
C THR A 164 4.98 8.92 -12.87
N GLY A 165 4.92 9.00 -11.54
CA GLY A 165 3.70 9.42 -10.81
C GLY A 165 3.36 10.89 -11.01
N ILE A 166 4.36 11.76 -11.15
CA ILE A 166 4.15 13.19 -11.44
C ILE A 166 3.68 13.36 -12.90
N ILE A 167 4.36 12.70 -13.84
CA ILE A 167 4.04 12.80 -15.27
C ILE A 167 2.66 12.21 -15.56
N SER A 168 2.29 11.09 -14.92
CA SER A 168 0.98 10.47 -15.11
C SER A 168 -0.14 11.43 -14.70
N LEU A 169 -0.06 12.03 -13.50
CA LEU A 169 -1.10 12.93 -13.03
C LEU A 169 -1.14 14.26 -13.80
N PHE A 170 0.03 14.79 -14.15
CA PHE A 170 0.13 15.98 -14.98
C PHE A 170 -0.54 15.76 -16.35
N GLY A 171 -0.24 14.63 -17.00
CA GLY A 171 -0.81 14.31 -18.30
C GLY A 171 -2.33 14.09 -18.26
N ILE A 172 -2.86 13.43 -17.23
CA ILE A 172 -4.32 13.29 -17.04
C ILE A 172 -4.98 14.66 -16.83
N THR A 173 -4.40 15.51 -15.98
CA THR A 173 -5.01 16.79 -15.61
C THR A 173 -5.01 17.80 -16.76
N PHE A 174 -4.01 17.72 -17.65
CA PHE A 174 -3.83 18.66 -18.76
C PHE A 174 -3.91 17.99 -20.14
N ILE A 175 -4.64 16.88 -20.26
CA ILE A 175 -4.76 16.11 -21.51
C ILE A 175 -5.38 16.95 -22.65
N ASP A 176 -6.28 17.88 -22.31
CA ASP A 176 -6.90 18.85 -23.21
C ASP A 176 -5.85 19.73 -23.91
N LYS A 177 -4.75 20.05 -23.21
CA LYS A 177 -3.66 20.88 -23.73
C LYS A 177 -2.75 20.17 -24.70
N PHE A 178 -2.77 18.85 -24.76
CA PHE A 178 -1.93 18.10 -25.71
C PHE A 178 -2.34 18.40 -27.16
N GLY A 179 -3.64 18.60 -27.40
CA GLY A 179 -4.17 18.97 -28.72
C GLY A 179 -3.72 20.35 -29.20
N GLU A 180 -3.42 21.27 -28.28
CA GLU A 180 -3.01 22.65 -28.56
C GLU A 180 -1.51 22.77 -28.95
N ILE A 181 -0.74 21.69 -28.82
CA ILE A 181 0.69 21.68 -29.15
C ILE A 181 0.88 21.83 -30.68
N ARG A 182 1.41 22.97 -31.10
CA ARG A 182 1.59 23.35 -32.52
C ARG A 182 2.48 22.38 -33.31
N ARG A 183 3.54 21.84 -32.68
CA ARG A 183 4.50 20.94 -33.35
C ARG A 183 4.04 19.49 -33.21
N ILE A 184 3.68 18.86 -34.33
CA ILE A 184 3.15 17.49 -34.39
C ILE A 184 4.10 16.47 -33.74
N TRP A 185 5.41 16.58 -33.98
CA TRP A 185 6.39 15.65 -33.42
C TRP A 185 6.50 15.78 -31.89
N ILE A 186 6.51 17.01 -31.35
CA ILE A 186 6.51 17.25 -29.90
C ILE A 186 5.24 16.69 -29.27
N ARG A 187 4.08 16.92 -29.91
CA ARG A 187 2.81 16.36 -29.44
C ARG A 187 2.88 14.84 -29.34
N LYS A 188 3.40 14.17 -30.36
CA LYS A 188 3.59 12.70 -30.35
C LYS A 188 4.51 12.27 -29.21
N VAL A 189 5.65 12.93 -29.03
CA VAL A 189 6.60 12.60 -27.95
C VAL A 189 5.96 12.78 -26.56
N VAL A 190 5.28 13.91 -26.33
CA VAL A 190 4.60 14.18 -25.05
C VAL A 190 3.51 13.15 -24.76
N SER A 191 2.69 12.80 -25.76
CA SER A 191 1.69 11.74 -25.61
C SER A 191 2.31 10.39 -25.27
N ILE A 192 3.37 9.97 -25.98
CA ILE A 192 4.05 8.69 -25.71
C ILE A 192 4.64 8.66 -24.29
N VAL A 193 5.31 9.74 -23.88
CA VAL A 193 5.90 9.84 -22.53
C VAL A 193 4.81 9.77 -21.46
N PHE A 194 3.68 10.43 -21.69
CA PHE A 194 2.52 10.33 -20.82
C PHE A 194 1.96 8.91 -20.76
N ASP A 195 1.70 8.28 -21.90
CA ASP A 195 1.11 6.94 -21.98
C ASP A 195 1.99 5.91 -21.25
N ILE A 196 3.31 5.95 -21.50
CA ILE A 196 4.28 5.09 -20.81
C ILE A 196 4.25 5.34 -19.30
N SER A 197 4.30 6.61 -18.87
CA SER A 197 4.31 6.96 -17.45
C SER A 197 3.02 6.55 -16.74
N PHE A 198 1.88 6.72 -17.40
CA PHE A 198 0.57 6.34 -16.90
C PHE A 198 0.45 4.82 -16.75
N VAL A 199 0.78 4.06 -17.80
CA VAL A 199 0.75 2.60 -17.76
C VAL A 199 1.71 2.06 -16.71
N MET A 200 2.93 2.57 -16.65
CA MET A 200 3.92 2.16 -15.65
C MET A 200 3.44 2.43 -14.22
N SER A 201 2.89 3.61 -13.95
CA SER A 201 2.35 3.93 -12.63
C SER A 201 1.19 3.00 -12.25
N LEU A 202 0.30 2.70 -13.19
CA LEU A 202 -0.82 1.78 -12.96
C LEU A 202 -0.33 0.34 -12.69
N VAL A 203 0.65 -0.14 -13.46
CA VAL A 203 1.28 -1.44 -13.27
C VAL A 203 1.95 -1.52 -11.90
N LEU A 204 2.76 -0.53 -11.52
CA LEU A 204 3.43 -0.49 -10.21
C LEU A 204 2.41 -0.56 -9.06
N LEU A 205 1.36 0.28 -9.12
CA LEU A 205 0.33 0.28 -8.09
C LEU A 205 -0.40 -1.06 -8.01
N ILE A 206 -0.79 -1.66 -9.14
CA ILE A 206 -1.48 -2.96 -9.17
C ILE A 206 -0.58 -4.06 -8.61
N PHE A 207 0.64 -4.22 -9.14
CA PHE A 207 1.54 -5.29 -8.72
C PHE A 207 2.03 -5.10 -7.29
N GLY A 208 2.39 -3.88 -6.89
CA GLY A 208 2.78 -3.59 -5.51
C GLY A 208 1.65 -3.90 -4.52
N THR A 209 0.41 -3.54 -4.87
CA THR A 209 -0.76 -3.90 -4.08
C THR A 209 -0.96 -5.40 -4.01
N LEU A 210 -0.89 -6.11 -5.16
CA LEU A 210 -1.00 -7.57 -5.20
C LEU A 210 0.04 -8.23 -4.30
N PHE A 211 1.31 -7.83 -4.38
CA PHE A 211 2.38 -8.38 -3.56
C PHE A 211 2.18 -8.11 -2.07
N VAL A 212 1.78 -6.89 -1.68
CA VAL A 212 1.43 -6.59 -0.28
C VAL A 212 0.30 -7.50 0.21
N LEU A 213 -0.70 -7.77 -0.64
CA LEU A 213 -1.82 -8.64 -0.31
C LEU A 213 -1.44 -10.13 -0.26
N THR A 214 -0.55 -10.58 -1.13
CA THR A 214 -0.14 -12.00 -1.23
C THR A 214 0.97 -12.38 -0.28
N ARG A 215 1.62 -11.41 0.40
CA ARG A 215 2.75 -11.64 1.31
C ARG A 215 2.51 -12.85 2.22
N SER A 216 3.37 -13.84 2.05
CA SER A 216 3.25 -15.15 2.69
C SER A 216 3.95 -15.17 4.05
N VAL A 217 3.69 -16.21 4.83
CA VAL A 217 4.33 -16.45 6.14
C VAL A 217 5.85 -16.64 5.95
N GLU A 218 6.26 -17.23 4.83
CA GLU A 218 7.65 -17.49 4.44
C GLU A 218 8.44 -16.18 4.17
N ASP A 219 7.75 -15.06 3.96
CA ASP A 219 8.35 -13.74 3.71
C ASP A 219 8.52 -12.90 4.98
N LYS A 220 8.24 -13.50 6.15
CA LYS A 220 8.49 -12.89 7.46
C LYS A 220 9.96 -13.08 7.82
N THR A 221 10.68 -11.97 7.95
CA THR A 221 12.09 -11.94 8.38
C THR A 221 12.29 -11.23 9.72
N LYS A 222 11.27 -10.54 10.23
CA LYS A 222 11.30 -9.89 11.53
C LYS A 222 10.47 -10.70 12.52
N TYR A 223 11.11 -11.13 13.60
CA TYR A 223 10.46 -11.87 14.66
C TYR A 223 10.70 -11.20 16.00
N GLU A 224 9.75 -11.40 16.90
CA GLU A 224 9.90 -11.05 18.30
C GLU A 224 10.40 -12.26 19.06
N VAL A 225 11.27 -12.03 20.04
CA VAL A 225 11.87 -13.04 20.91
C VAL A 225 11.54 -12.66 22.34
N VAL A 226 11.15 -13.65 23.14
CA VAL A 226 10.89 -13.51 24.56
C VAL A 226 11.91 -14.35 25.35
N THR A 227 12.44 -13.78 26.43
CA THR A 227 13.30 -14.51 27.38
C THR A 227 12.50 -14.83 28.64
N ILE A 228 12.32 -16.12 28.94
CA ILE A 228 11.61 -16.63 30.14
C ILE A 228 12.52 -17.65 30.82
N ASP A 229 12.78 -17.45 32.11
CA ASP A 229 13.64 -18.33 32.93
C ASP A 229 15.00 -18.63 32.26
N GLU A 230 15.67 -17.58 31.76
CA GLU A 230 16.97 -17.63 31.04
C GLU A 230 16.94 -18.40 29.70
N VAL A 231 15.77 -18.82 29.23
CA VAL A 231 15.58 -19.46 27.92
C VAL A 231 14.93 -18.48 26.95
N GLU A 232 15.47 -18.39 25.73
CA GLU A 232 14.91 -17.56 24.67
C GLU A 232 14.01 -18.36 23.74
N TYR A 233 12.85 -17.78 23.41
CA TYR A 233 11.90 -18.35 22.48
C TYR A 233 11.52 -17.32 21.42
N VAL A 234 11.27 -17.78 20.20
CA VAL A 234 10.71 -16.92 19.16
C VAL A 234 9.19 -16.94 19.23
N VAL A 235 8.59 -15.75 19.15
CA VAL A 235 7.13 -15.56 19.16
C VAL A 235 6.60 -15.75 17.74
N LEU A 236 5.79 -16.79 17.55
CA LEU A 236 5.19 -17.09 16.26
C LEU A 236 3.83 -16.41 16.07
N SER A 237 3.04 -16.32 17.14
CA SER A 237 1.68 -15.77 17.12
C SER A 237 1.26 -15.29 18.52
N GLU A 238 0.31 -14.36 18.56
CA GLU A 238 -0.40 -13.98 19.78
C GLU A 238 -1.81 -14.57 19.76
N CYS A 239 -2.18 -15.30 20.81
CA CYS A 239 -3.50 -15.90 20.98
C CYS A 239 -4.15 -15.33 22.25
N ASP A 240 -5.07 -14.38 22.08
CA ASP A 240 -5.73 -13.70 23.19
C ASP A 240 -4.72 -13.11 24.18
N ASP A 241 -4.63 -13.66 25.38
CA ASP A 241 -3.77 -13.22 26.48
C ASP A 241 -2.40 -13.92 26.46
N LYS A 242 -2.21 -14.86 25.54
CA LYS A 242 -1.04 -15.74 25.44
C LYS A 242 -0.23 -15.51 24.18
N ILE A 243 1.01 -15.96 24.22
CA ILE A 243 1.92 -16.01 23.08
C ILE A 243 2.26 -17.47 22.75
N LEU A 244 2.18 -17.81 21.48
CA LEU A 244 2.68 -19.07 20.95
C LEU A 244 4.17 -18.90 20.66
N VAL A 245 4.99 -19.69 21.33
CA VAL A 245 6.44 -19.61 21.20
C VAL A 245 7.06 -20.97 20.88
N VAL A 246 8.21 -20.91 20.23
CA VAL A 246 9.04 -22.09 19.95
C VAL A 246 10.50 -21.78 20.25
N LEU A 247 11.27 -22.82 20.55
CA LEU A 247 12.73 -22.69 20.67
C LEU A 247 13.33 -22.39 19.30
N TYR A 248 14.44 -21.67 19.30
CA TYR A 248 15.21 -21.44 18.10
C TYR A 248 16.70 -21.66 18.36
N GLU A 249 17.39 -22.09 17.32
CA GLU A 249 18.85 -22.24 17.30
C GLU A 249 19.43 -21.39 16.18
N VAL A 250 20.66 -20.91 16.37
CA VAL A 250 21.39 -20.16 15.36
C VAL A 250 22.58 -21.01 14.92
N GLU A 251 22.55 -21.46 13.66
CA GLU A 251 23.66 -22.18 13.06
C GLU A 251 24.78 -21.22 12.60
N ASN A 252 25.93 -21.81 12.27
CA ASN A 252 27.06 -21.08 11.70
C ASN A 252 26.60 -20.28 10.46
N LYS A 253 26.93 -18.98 10.45
CA LYS A 253 26.54 -17.96 9.44
C LYS A 253 25.17 -17.28 9.65
N GLY A 254 24.51 -17.46 10.81
CA GLY A 254 23.30 -16.68 11.13
C GLY A 254 22.01 -17.23 10.51
N HIS A 255 22.00 -18.51 10.12
CA HIS A 255 20.78 -19.22 9.77
C HIS A 255 20.03 -19.62 11.04
N TYR A 256 18.74 -19.28 11.08
CA TYR A 256 17.87 -19.55 12.21
C TYR A 256 17.05 -20.81 11.95
N ILE A 257 17.07 -21.73 12.90
CA ILE A 257 16.24 -22.94 12.89
C ILE A 257 15.19 -22.80 13.99
N PHE A 258 13.91 -22.90 13.63
CA PHE A 258 12.81 -22.88 14.58
C PHE A 258 12.34 -24.31 14.85
N ASP A 259 12.43 -24.74 16.11
CA ASP A 259 11.96 -26.06 16.53
C ASP A 259 10.46 -26.03 16.82
N THR A 260 9.68 -26.31 15.80
CA THR A 260 8.21 -26.35 15.87
C THR A 260 7.65 -27.68 16.35
N SER A 261 8.51 -28.70 16.56
CA SER A 261 8.08 -30.00 17.12
C SER A 261 7.55 -29.85 18.55
N ARG A 262 8.01 -28.83 19.27
CA ARG A 262 7.55 -28.45 20.60
C ARG A 262 7.23 -26.96 20.63
N TYR A 263 5.99 -26.66 20.98
CA TYR A 263 5.52 -25.28 21.13
C TYR A 263 4.87 -25.08 22.49
N TRP A 264 4.98 -23.86 23.01
CA TRP A 264 4.44 -23.48 24.31
C TRP A 264 3.54 -22.25 24.21
N PHE A 265 2.64 -22.14 25.18
CA PHE A 265 1.87 -20.93 25.41
C PHE A 265 2.30 -20.30 26.72
N TYR A 266 2.78 -19.06 26.65
CA TYR A 266 3.08 -18.24 27.82
C TYR A 266 2.16 -17.03 27.88
N GLU A 267 2.00 -16.44 29.06
CA GLU A 267 1.25 -15.19 29.20
C GLU A 267 2.03 -14.03 28.59
N LYS A 268 1.36 -13.08 27.91
CA LYS A 268 2.00 -11.94 27.22
C LYS A 268 2.89 -11.07 28.10
N ASN A 269 2.62 -11.02 29.40
CA ASN A 269 3.38 -10.24 30.37
C ASN A 269 4.54 -11.00 31.01
N GLN A 270 4.78 -12.24 30.62
CA GLN A 270 5.93 -13.03 31.09
C GLN A 270 7.17 -12.75 30.22
N GLY A 271 8.29 -12.52 30.89
CA GLY A 271 9.60 -12.38 30.25
C GLY A 271 9.91 -10.98 29.72
N THR A 272 11.04 -10.88 29.03
CA THR A 272 11.51 -9.66 28.36
C THR A 272 11.52 -9.84 26.85
N TYR A 273 11.07 -8.82 26.12
CA TYR A 273 10.86 -8.88 24.67
C TYR A 273 11.92 -8.11 23.90
N ARG A 274 12.37 -8.67 22.78
CA ARG A 274 13.25 -8.00 21.82
C ARG A 274 12.93 -8.43 20.39
N TYR A 275 13.29 -7.62 19.41
CA TYR A 275 13.16 -8.00 18.00
C TYR A 275 14.48 -8.56 17.45
N ILE A 276 14.35 -9.56 16.59
CA ILE A 276 15.43 -10.07 15.72
C ILE A 276 15.03 -9.87 14.26
N ASN A 277 16.02 -9.55 13.43
CA ASN A 277 15.89 -9.51 11.98
C ASN A 277 16.74 -10.64 11.41
N LEU A 278 16.10 -11.55 10.69
CA LEU A 278 16.73 -12.65 9.98
C LEU A 278 17.11 -12.18 8.58
N GLU A 279 18.25 -12.63 8.08
CA GLU A 279 18.66 -12.38 6.69
C GLU A 279 17.79 -13.19 5.71
N ASP A 280 17.46 -14.43 6.08
CA ASP A 280 16.67 -15.37 5.29
C ASP A 280 15.48 -15.96 6.07
N CYS A 281 14.60 -16.67 5.36
CA CYS A 281 13.49 -17.41 5.97
C CYS A 281 14.05 -18.48 6.94
N PRO A 282 13.49 -18.63 8.16
CA PRO A 282 13.98 -19.64 9.09
C PRO A 282 13.67 -21.04 8.57
N GLU A 283 14.58 -21.98 8.84
CA GLU A 283 14.32 -23.40 8.63
C GLU A 283 13.37 -23.90 9.72
N ILE A 284 12.36 -24.67 9.33
CA ILE A 284 11.35 -25.18 10.26
C ILE A 284 11.62 -26.66 10.52
N LYS A 285 12.04 -26.97 11.74
CA LYS A 285 12.18 -28.35 12.22
C LYS A 285 10.85 -28.81 12.81
N LYS A 286 10.24 -29.81 12.18
CA LYS A 286 8.90 -30.32 12.53
C LYS A 286 8.93 -31.64 13.32
N GLU A 287 10.09 -32.29 13.41
CA GLU A 287 10.33 -33.57 14.10
C GLU A 287 11.73 -33.62 14.74
#